data_AF-A0A4Y5WZ17-F1
#
_entry.id   AF-A0A4Y5WZ17-F1
#
_cell.length_a   1.000
_cell.length_b   1.000
_cell.length_c   1.000
_cell.angle_alpha   90.00
_cell.angle_beta   90.00
_cell.angle_gamma   90.00
#
_symmetry.space_group_name_H-M   'P 1'
#
loop_
_entity.id
_entity.type
_entity.pdbx_description
1 polymer ?
#
loop_
_entity_poly.entity_id
_entity_poly.type
_entity_poly.pdbx_seq_one_letter_code
_entity_poly.pdbx_strand_id
1 'polypeptide(L)' 'MLVYGLSWLYGLSRGKIELQEIVNGLIDTQMYNSPGILIALISITVGIGSELSPVPFHQWTPDVYEGVRFVLQIITSILL' A
#
# COMPACT_ATOMS: atom_id res chain seq x y z
N MET A 1 -3.97 0.13 -3.12
CA MET A 1 -3.66 -1.31 -2.97
C MET A 1 -3.47 -1.71 -1.51
N LEU A 2 -2.73 -0.94 -0.71
CA LEU A 2 -2.53 -1.24 0.71
C LEU A 2 -3.83 -1.55 1.49
N VAL A 3 -4.82 -0.64 1.43
CA VAL A 3 -6.11 -0.81 2.12
C VAL A 3 -6.85 -2.06 1.65
N TYR A 4 -6.75 -2.41 0.37
CA TYR A 4 -7.38 -3.62 -0.18
C TYR A 4 -6.71 -4.89 0.36
N GLY A 5 -5.38 -4.92 0.44
CA GLY A 5 -4.67 -6.03 1.06
C GLY A 5 -4.98 -6.17 2.56
N LEU A 6 -5.11 -5.05 3.28
CA LEU A 6 -5.55 -5.05 4.67
C LEU A 6 -7.00 -5.52 4.82
N SER A 7 -7.91 -5.18 3.90
CA SER A 7 -9.29 -5.68 3.95
C SER A 7 -9.37 -7.19 3.76
N TRP A 8 -8.49 -7.77 2.94
CA TRP A 8 -8.37 -9.23 2.83
C TRP A 8 -7.94 -9.87 4.15
N LEU A 9 -6.90 -9.35 4.82
CA LEU A 9 -6.47 -9.86 6.14
C LEU A 9 -7.57 -9.73 7.19
N TYR A 10 -8.28 -8.60 7.20
CA TYR A 10 -9.41 -8.37 8.09
C TYR A 10 -10.53 -9.40 7.85
N GLY A 11 -10.90 -9.67 6.59
CA GLY A 11 -11.90 -10.67 6.26
C GLY A 11 -11.49 -12.09 6.65
N LEU A 12 -10.27 -12.51 6.30
CA LEU A 12 -9.75 -13.85 6.56
C LEU A 12 -9.59 -14.14 8.05
N SER A 13 -9.29 -13.14 8.87
CA SER A 13 -9.14 -13.27 10.32
C SER A 13 -10.45 -13.22 11.11
N ARG A 14 -11.62 -13.05 10.46
CA ARG A 14 -12.92 -12.74 11.07
C ARG A 14 -12.95 -11.40 11.81
N GLY A 15 -12.35 -10.37 11.21
CA GLY A 15 -12.48 -9.00 11.65
C GLY A 15 -11.43 -8.56 12.67
N LYS A 16 -10.24 -9.17 12.66
CA LYS A 16 -9.14 -8.80 13.55
C LYS A 16 -8.31 -7.68 12.92
N ILE A 17 -7.83 -6.78 13.77
CA ILE A 17 -7.00 -5.63 13.37
C ILE A 17 -5.59 -5.71 13.96
N GLU A 18 -5.45 -6.29 15.15
CA GLU A 18 -4.16 -6.51 15.79
C GLU A 18 -3.42 -7.66 15.09
N LEU A 19 -2.14 -7.47 14.78
CA LEU A 19 -1.38 -8.41 13.97
C LEU A 19 -1.33 -9.82 14.59
N GLN A 20 -1.17 -9.90 15.92
CA GLN A 20 -1.19 -11.17 16.64
C GLN A 20 -2.56 -11.86 16.54
N GLU A 21 -3.65 -11.09 16.64
CA GLU A 21 -5.00 -11.63 16.49
C GLU A 21 -5.30 -12.06 15.06
N ILE A 22 -4.77 -11.35 14.05
CA ILE A 22 -4.87 -11.75 12.65
C ILE A 22 -4.20 -13.11 12.45
N VAL A 23 -2.97 -13.29 12.93
CA VAL A 23 -2.25 -14.56 12.82
C VAL A 23 -3.03 -15.69 13.49
N ASN A 24 -3.50 -15.47 14.71
CA ASN A 24 -4.32 -16.46 15.43
C ASN A 24 -5.63 -16.77 14.69
N GLY A 25 -6.30 -15.76 14.13
CA GLY A 25 -7.53 -15.91 13.34
C GLY A 25 -7.31 -16.67 12.04
N LEU A 26 -6.15 -16.50 11.38
CA LEU A 26 -5.78 -17.26 10.17
C LEU A 26 -5.48 -18.73 10.48
N ILE A 27 -4.88 -19.02 11.64
CA ILE A 27 -4.62 -20.39 12.09
C ILE A 27 -5.95 -21.08 12.43
N ASP A 28 -6.81 -20.43 13.21
CA ASP A 28 -8.13 -20.94 13.62
C ASP A 28 -9.03 -21.25 12.42
N THR A 29 -9.00 -20.37 11.41
CA THR A 29 -9.77 -20.55 10.16
C THR A 29 -9.11 -21.48 9.16
N GLN A 30 -7.87 -21.95 9.42
CA GLN A 30 -7.04 -22.72 8.48
C GLN A 30 -6.81 -21.99 7.13
N MET A 31 -6.88 -20.66 7.13
CA MET A 31 -6.77 -19.82 5.93
C MET A 31 -5.34 -19.38 5.62
N TYR A 32 -4.36 -19.78 6.43
CA TYR A 32 -2.96 -19.37 6.29
C TYR A 32 -2.33 -19.75 4.94
N ASN A 33 -2.83 -20.79 4.25
CA ASN A 33 -2.41 -21.21 2.91
C ASN A 33 -3.46 -20.90 1.82
N SER A 34 -4.48 -20.10 2.13
CA SER A 34 -5.51 -19.74 1.15
C SER A 34 -4.95 -18.80 0.08
N PRO A 35 -5.43 -18.84 -1.18
CA PRO A 35 -5.04 -17.87 -2.21
C PRO A 35 -5.36 -16.42 -1.81
N GLY A 36 -6.33 -16.21 -0.92
CA GLY A 36 -6.66 -14.91 -0.35
C GLY A 36 -5.49 -14.28 0.42
N ILE A 37 -4.67 -15.08 1.12
CA ILE A 37 -3.47 -14.57 1.79
C ILE A 37 -2.45 -14.02 0.79
N LEU A 38 -2.33 -14.70 -0.36
CA LEU A 38 -1.40 -14.37 -1.42
C LEU A 38 -1.79 -13.04 -2.07
N ILE A 39 -3.09 -12.86 -2.33
CA ILE A 39 -3.66 -11.59 -2.80
C ILE A 39 -3.43 -10.47 -1.77
N ALA A 40 -3.66 -10.75 -0.48
CA ALA A 40 -3.44 -9.79 0.59
C ALA A 40 -1.98 -9.32 0.64
N LEU A 41 -1.03 -10.26 0.64
CA LEU A 41 0.41 -10.01 0.66
C LEU A 41 0.85 -9.19 -0.56
N ILE A 42 0.50 -9.63 -1.77
CA ILE A 42 0.86 -8.90 -3.01
C ILE A 42 0.30 -7.47 -2.96
N SER A 43 -0.95 -7.29 -2.56
CA SER A 43 -1.57 -5.97 -2.53
C SER A 43 -0.96 -5.04 -1.47
N ILE A 44 -0.57 -5.58 -0.31
CA ILE A 44 0.18 -4.84 0.72
C ILE A 44 1.56 -4.46 0.19
N THR A 45 2.30 -5.40 -0.40
CA THR A 45 3.64 -5.15 -0.96
C THR A 45 3.60 -4.09 -2.05
N VAL A 46 2.64 -4.16 -2.98
CA VAL A 46 2.45 -3.14 -4.02
C VAL A 46 2.09 -1.79 -3.39
N GLY A 47 1.21 -1.77 -2.38
CA GLY A 47 0.83 -0.55 -1.68
C GLY A 47 2.00 0.15 -0.99
N ILE A 48 2.81 -0.60 -0.24
CA ILE A 48 4.02 -0.07 0.40
C ILE A 48 5.07 0.34 -0.65
N GLY A 49 5.21 -0.45 -1.72
CA GLY A 49 6.10 -0.16 -2.83
C GLY A 49 5.76 1.18 -3.51
N SER A 50 4.49 1.48 -3.72
CA SER A 50 4.08 2.77 -4.30
C SER A 50 4.54 3.97 -3.48
N GLU A 51 4.50 3.90 -2.15
CA GLU A 51 4.95 4.99 -1.25
C GLU A 51 6.47 5.15 -1.26
N LEU A 52 7.22 4.04 -1.20
CA LEU A 52 8.68 4.06 -1.15
C LEU A 52 9.34 4.32 -2.51
N SER A 53 8.60 4.14 -3.61
CA SER A 53 9.08 4.32 -4.98
C SER A 53 10.35 3.52 -5.39
N PRO A 54 10.58 2.25 -4.97
CA PRO A 54 11.63 1.42 -5.56
C PRO A 54 11.20 0.91 -6.95
N VAL A 55 12.12 0.34 -7.74
CA VAL A 55 11.77 -0.36 -8.99
C VAL A 55 10.88 -1.57 -8.65
N PRO A 56 9.75 -1.81 -9.36
CA PRO A 56 9.19 -1.10 -10.53
C PRO A 56 8.15 0.00 -10.21
N PHE A 57 7.95 0.38 -8.94
CA PHE A 57 6.88 1.27 -8.47
C PHE A 57 7.18 2.79 -8.55
N HIS A 58 8.33 3.17 -9.11
CA HIS A 58 8.81 4.56 -9.20
C HIS A 58 8.22 5.37 -10.37
N GLN A 59 7.28 4.81 -11.15
CA GLN A 59 6.84 5.42 -12.42
C GLN A 59 6.26 6.83 -12.24
N TRP A 60 5.55 7.08 -11.14
CA TRP A 60 4.90 8.37 -10.85
C TRP A 60 5.86 9.41 -10.24
N THR A 61 7.01 8.96 -9.72
CA THR A 61 7.93 9.77 -8.94
C THR A 61 8.55 10.92 -9.77
N PRO A 62 9.05 10.71 -11.01
CA PRO A 62 9.57 11.79 -11.84
C PRO A 62 8.52 12.86 -12.14
N ASP A 63 7.29 12.45 -12.49
CA ASP A 63 6.20 13.36 -12.85
C ASP A 63 5.84 14.31 -11.69
N VAL A 64 5.81 13.79 -10.46
CA VAL A 64 5.53 14.63 -9.27
C VAL A 64 6.67 15.61 -8.99
N TYR A 65 7.93 15.19 -9.11
CA TYR A 65 9.06 16.10 -8.93
C TYR A 65 9.10 17.22 -9.97
N GLU A 66 8.78 16.90 -11.23
CA GLU A 66 8.67 17.90 -12.30
C GLU A 66 7.51 18.87 -12.05
N GLY A 67 6.33 18.34 -11.68
CA GLY A 67 5.16 19.16 -11.36
C GLY A 67 5.40 20.12 -10.19
N VAL A 68 6.00 19.65 -9.09
CA VAL A 68 6.34 20.48 -7.93
C VAL A 68 7.33 21.59 -8.31
N ARG A 69 8.36 21.26 -9.12
CA ARG A 69 9.31 22.26 -9.63
C ARG A 69 8.60 23.37 -10.42
N PHE A 70 7.66 23.00 -11.28
CA PHE A 70 6.93 23.96 -12.11
C PHE A 70 6.01 24.86 -11.28
N VAL A 71 5.26 24.29 -10.33
CA VAL A 71 4.38 25.07 -9.43
C VAL A 71 5.18 26.08 -8.62
N LEU A 72 6.31 25.66 -8.04
CA LEU A 72 7.17 26.56 -7.28
C LEU A 72 7.73 27.70 -8.14
N GLN A 73 8.17 27.41 -9.37
CA GLN A 73 8.69 28.42 -10.29
C GLN A 73 7.63 29.48 -10.65
N ILE A 74 6.38 29.06 -10.88
CA ILE A 74 5.28 29.99 -11.15
C ILE A 74 5.02 30.88 -9.92
N ILE A 75 4.91 30.28 -8.74
CA ILE A 75 4.67 31.02 -7.50
C ILE A 75 5.76 32.07 -7.28
N THR A 76 7.04 31.70 -7.44
CA THR A 76 8.15 32.66 -7.29
C THR A 76 8.13 33.77 -8.34
N SER A 77 7.67 33.49 -9.56
CA SER A 77 7.63 34.48 -10.66
C SER A 77 6.48 35.48 -10.53
N ILE A 78 5.44 35.16 -9.76
CA ILE A 78 4.30 36.07 -9.48
C ILE A 78 4.56 36.93 -8.25
N LEU A 79 5.35 36.42 -7.28
CA LEU A 79 5.67 37.11 -6.04
C LEU A 79 6.84 38.11 -6.13
N LEU A 80 7.66 38.02 -7.19
CA LEU A 80 8.75 38.95 -7.52
C LEU A 80 8.34 39.90 -8.63
#